data_AF-A0A2U1LBK2-F1
#
_entry.id   AF-A0A2U1LBK2-F1
#
_cell.length_a   1.000
_cell.length_b   1.000
_cell.length_c   1.000
_cell.angle_alpha   90.00
_cell.angle_beta   90.00
_cell.angle_gamma   90.00
#
_symmetry.space_group_name_H-M   'P 1'
#
loop_
_entity.id
_entity.type
_entity.pdbx_description
1 polymer ?
#
loop_
_entity_poly.entity_id
_entity_poly.type
_entity_poly.pdbx_seq_one_letter_code
_entity_poly.pdbx_strand_id
1 'polypeptide(L)'
;MSYANGDLSQWDQFTAQVEPIALVKPYMVARYLTNYVMFHFCIADSEHDWREGSDQYKWIEKYLASVDKNKQPWQIFAAHRVLRYSSNSWYAQEGSFEDPWEENIYRSYGRNIKWISRSMDMFIISRTTL
;
A
#
# COMPACT_ATOMS: atom_id res chain seq x y z
N MET A 1 -2.29 4.92 13.22
CA MET A 1 -3.08 6.02 12.61
C MET A 1 -3.19 7.18 13.59
N SER A 2 -3.91 7.04 14.71
CA SER A 2 -3.87 7.99 15.84
C SER A 2 -2.79 7.66 16.88
N TYR A 3 -2.21 6.45 16.83
CA TYR A 3 -1.33 5.89 17.87
C TYR A 3 -1.98 5.78 19.25
N ALA A 4 -3.32 5.76 19.28
CA ALA A 4 -4.16 5.65 20.47
C ALA A 4 -3.75 4.54 21.44
N ASN A 5 -3.28 3.39 20.96
CA ASN A 5 -2.78 2.26 21.76
C ASN A 5 -3.64 1.91 22.99
N GLY A 6 -4.97 2.03 22.87
CA GLY A 6 -5.95 1.76 23.94
C GLY A 6 -6.62 3.00 24.55
N ASP A 7 -6.14 4.21 24.27
CA ASP A 7 -6.75 5.47 24.70
C ASP A 7 -7.70 6.04 23.64
N LEU A 8 -9.00 5.96 23.90
CA LEU A 8 -10.03 6.39 22.97
C LEU A 8 -10.03 7.91 22.70
N SER A 9 -9.56 8.73 23.64
CA SER A 9 -9.55 10.19 23.47
C SER A 9 -8.66 10.66 22.31
N GLN A 10 -7.63 9.87 21.99
CA GLN A 10 -6.71 10.16 20.88
C GLN A 10 -7.39 9.96 19.52
N TRP A 11 -8.46 9.17 19.42
CA TRP A 11 -9.25 9.05 18.20
C TRP A 11 -10.10 10.28 17.93
N ASP A 12 -10.70 10.86 18.98
CA ASP A 12 -11.44 12.12 18.87
C ASP A 12 -10.50 13.26 18.46
N GLN A 13 -9.30 13.31 19.06
CA GLN A 13 -8.28 14.26 18.66
C GLN A 13 -7.84 14.09 17.20
N PHE A 14 -7.59 12.86 16.77
CA PHE A 14 -7.16 12.59 15.39
C PHE A 14 -8.25 12.93 14.37
N THR A 15 -9.51 12.59 14.65
CA THR A 15 -10.62 12.89 13.74
C THR A 15 -10.84 14.40 13.60
N ALA A 16 -10.72 15.16 14.69
CA ALA A 16 -10.73 16.63 14.64
C ALA A 16 -9.58 17.20 13.80
N GLN A 17 -8.39 16.60 13.83
CA GLN A 17 -7.25 17.05 13.03
C GLN A 17 -7.46 16.84 11.53
N VAL A 18 -8.05 15.71 11.13
CA VAL A 18 -8.23 15.38 9.71
C VAL A 18 -9.53 15.91 9.12
N GLU A 19 -10.48 16.36 9.94
CA GLU A 19 -11.80 16.86 9.55
C GLU A 19 -11.76 17.86 8.38
N PRO A 20 -10.93 18.93 8.39
CA PRO A 20 -10.93 19.90 7.29
C PRO A 20 -10.55 19.31 5.93
N ILE A 21 -9.80 18.20 5.93
CA ILE A 21 -9.37 17.50 4.72
C ILE A 21 -10.40 16.44 4.34
N ALA A 22 -10.83 15.63 5.31
CA ALA A 22 -11.74 14.51 5.10
C ALA A 22 -13.15 14.95 4.67
N LEU A 23 -13.58 16.16 5.04
CA LEU A 23 -14.84 16.75 4.57
C LEU A 23 -14.84 17.12 3.09
N VAL A 24 -13.67 17.39 2.50
CA VAL A 24 -13.54 17.90 1.13
C VAL A 24 -12.98 16.85 0.18
N LYS A 25 -12.18 15.91 0.69
CA LYS A 25 -11.50 14.88 -0.11
C LYS A 25 -11.65 13.51 0.55
N PRO A 26 -11.83 12.43 -0.24
CA PRO A 26 -11.88 11.08 0.30
C PRO A 26 -10.60 10.75 1.10
N TYR A 27 -10.78 10.47 2.39
CA TYR A 27 -9.71 9.99 3.27
C TYR A 27 -9.87 8.49 3.47
N MET A 28 -9.03 7.70 2.79
CA MET A 28 -9.18 6.25 2.74
C MET A 28 -8.16 5.56 3.62
N VAL A 29 -8.61 4.52 4.32
CA VAL A 29 -7.93 3.87 5.42
C VAL A 29 -8.14 2.36 5.32
N ALA A 30 -7.11 1.58 5.70
CA ALA A 30 -7.11 0.11 5.77
C ALA A 30 -7.12 -0.60 4.40
N ARG A 31 -7.43 -1.91 4.38
CA ARG A 31 -7.45 -2.74 3.17
C ARG A 31 -8.61 -2.35 2.27
N TYR A 32 -8.33 -1.76 1.11
CA TYR A 32 -9.35 -1.42 0.13
C TYR A 32 -8.81 -1.37 -1.30
N LEU A 33 -9.74 -1.42 -2.23
CA LEU A 33 -9.51 -1.33 -3.66
C LEU A 33 -10.28 -0.13 -4.17
N THR A 34 -9.63 0.78 -4.89
CA THR A 34 -10.31 1.93 -5.44
C THR A 34 -9.71 2.36 -6.76
N ASN A 35 -10.56 2.95 -7.58
CA ASN A 35 -10.23 3.51 -8.87
C ASN A 35 -10.50 5.00 -8.83
N TYR A 36 -9.49 5.81 -9.13
CA TYR A 36 -9.62 7.24 -9.23
C TYR A 36 -9.11 7.72 -10.57
N VAL A 37 -10.03 7.92 -11.51
CA VAL A 37 -9.75 8.35 -12.89
C VAL A 37 -8.75 7.39 -13.56
N MET A 38 -7.49 7.81 -13.71
CA MET A 38 -6.40 7.03 -14.33
C MET A 38 -5.62 6.17 -13.34
N PHE A 39 -5.92 6.29 -12.04
CA PHE A 39 -5.20 5.60 -10.96
C PHE A 39 -6.00 4.42 -10.43
N HIS A 40 -5.28 3.32 -10.25
CA HIS A 40 -5.78 2.07 -9.74
C HIS A 40 -5.04 1.74 -8.45
N PHE A 41 -5.71 1.89 -7.32
CA PHE A 41 -5.11 1.73 -6.00
C PHE A 41 -5.48 0.38 -5.40
N CYS A 42 -4.45 -0.33 -4.93
CA CYS A 42 -4.55 -1.55 -4.15
C CYS A 42 -3.88 -1.29 -2.79
N ILE A 43 -4.68 -1.22 -1.72
CA ILE A 43 -4.16 -1.08 -0.36
C ILE A 43 -4.26 -2.42 0.35
N ALA A 44 -3.11 -2.97 0.69
CA ALA A 44 -2.98 -4.22 1.42
C ALA A 44 -2.87 -3.97 2.93
N ASP A 45 -3.32 -4.96 3.69
CA ASP A 45 -3.15 -5.02 5.14
C ASP A 45 -1.94 -5.87 5.48
N SER A 46 -0.89 -5.19 5.91
CA SER A 46 0.36 -5.81 6.32
C SER A 46 0.38 -6.28 7.78
N GLU A 47 -0.75 -6.35 8.47
CA GLU A 47 -0.84 -6.99 9.79
C GLU A 47 -1.44 -8.41 9.71
N HIS A 48 -2.03 -8.76 8.57
CA HIS A 48 -2.60 -10.09 8.29
C HIS A 48 -1.74 -10.84 7.26
N ASP A 49 -1.83 -12.17 7.20
CA ASP A 49 -1.04 -12.94 6.25
C ASP A 49 -1.27 -12.49 4.79
N TRP A 50 -0.18 -12.24 4.07
CA TRP A 50 -0.13 -11.83 2.66
C TRP A 50 0.64 -12.82 1.79
N ARG A 51 1.12 -13.93 2.36
CA ARG A 51 1.92 -14.94 1.65
C ARG A 51 1.09 -15.70 0.62
N GLU A 52 1.79 -16.39 -0.28
CA GLU A 52 1.17 -17.23 -1.31
C GLU A 52 0.18 -18.23 -0.73
N GLY A 53 -1.02 -18.27 -1.31
CA GLY A 53 -2.13 -19.11 -0.83
C GLY A 53 -3.09 -18.44 0.15
N SER A 54 -2.69 -17.32 0.80
CA SER A 54 -3.57 -16.54 1.65
C SER A 54 -4.74 -15.91 0.87
N ASP A 55 -5.83 -15.59 1.56
CA ASP A 55 -6.99 -14.94 0.93
C ASP A 55 -6.64 -13.54 0.43
N GLN A 56 -5.79 -12.83 1.16
CA GLN A 56 -5.28 -11.52 0.76
C GLN A 56 -4.44 -11.61 -0.51
N TYR A 57 -3.58 -12.63 -0.65
CA TYR A 57 -2.83 -12.87 -1.88
C TYR A 57 -3.75 -13.03 -3.08
N LYS A 58 -4.72 -13.96 -3.01
CA LYS A 58 -5.60 -14.29 -4.14
C LYS A 58 -6.44 -13.09 -4.54
N TRP A 59 -6.81 -12.29 -3.55
CA TRP A 59 -7.56 -11.06 -3.74
C TRP A 59 -6.73 -9.98 -4.46
N ILE A 60 -5.48 -9.75 -4.05
CA ILE A 60 -4.55 -8.80 -4.71
C ILE A 60 -4.28 -9.23 -6.15
N GLU A 61 -3.96 -10.50 -6.36
CA GLU A 61 -3.64 -11.05 -7.69
C GLU A 61 -4.82 -10.87 -8.64
N LYS A 62 -6.02 -11.30 -8.21
CA LYS A 62 -7.24 -11.14 -9.01
C LYS A 62 -7.52 -9.68 -9.36
N TYR A 63 -7.28 -8.77 -8.42
CA TYR A 63 -7.54 -7.35 -8.63
C TYR A 63 -6.54 -6.73 -9.61
N LEU A 64 -5.24 -6.93 -9.41
CA LEU A 64 -4.19 -6.41 -10.30
C LEU A 64 -4.30 -6.98 -11.73
N ALA A 65 -4.77 -8.21 -11.88
CA ALA A 65 -5.03 -8.83 -13.18
C ALA A 65 -6.25 -8.23 -13.90
N SER A 66 -7.21 -7.65 -13.18
CA SER A 66 -8.47 -7.16 -13.76
C SER A 66 -8.38 -5.77 -14.43
N VAL A 67 -7.23 -5.11 -14.32
CA VAL A 67 -7.06 -3.70 -14.72
C VAL A 67 -6.86 -3.54 -16.22
N ASP A 68 -7.67 -2.68 -16.84
CA ASP A 68 -7.43 -2.21 -18.19
C ASP A 68 -6.34 -1.13 -18.20
N LYS A 69 -5.12 -1.55 -18.57
CA LYS A 69 -3.92 -0.69 -18.61
C LYS A 69 -4.05 0.48 -19.59
N ASN A 70 -4.93 0.40 -20.58
CA ASN A 70 -5.13 1.50 -21.53
C ASN A 70 -5.96 2.65 -20.92
N LYS A 71 -6.88 2.31 -20.00
CA LYS A 71 -7.72 3.30 -19.31
C LYS A 71 -7.08 3.79 -18.01
N GLN A 72 -6.39 2.89 -17.31
CA GLN A 72 -5.79 3.13 -16.00
C GLN A 72 -4.34 2.67 -15.99
N PRO A 73 -3.42 3.48 -16.56
CA PRO A 73 -2.01 3.11 -16.66
C PRO A 73 -1.29 3.15 -15.31
N TRP A 74 -1.83 3.88 -14.32
CA TRP A 74 -1.17 4.09 -13.03
C TRP A 74 -1.68 3.09 -12.00
N GLN A 75 -0.90 2.04 -11.74
CA GLN A 75 -1.17 1.09 -10.67
C GLN A 75 -0.35 1.46 -9.44
N ILE A 76 -1.02 1.61 -8.29
CA ILE A 76 -0.39 1.98 -7.03
C ILE A 76 -0.73 0.90 -6.01
N PHE A 77 0.33 0.32 -5.43
CA PHE A 77 0.22 -0.60 -4.33
C PHE A 77 0.72 0.09 -3.05
N ALA A 78 -0.07 0.03 -1.99
CA ALA A 78 0.29 0.60 -0.70
C ALA A 78 0.09 -0.40 0.44
N ALA A 79 1.01 -0.41 1.39
CA ALA A 79 0.92 -1.21 2.60
C ALA A 79 1.48 -0.41 3.79
N HIS A 80 1.10 -0.78 5.02
CA HIS A 80 1.59 -0.09 6.20
C HIS A 80 3.06 -0.43 6.47
N ARG A 81 3.39 -1.72 6.61
CA ARG A 81 4.76 -2.21 6.78
C ARG A 81 5.53 -2.13 5.47
N VAL A 82 6.85 -2.08 5.59
CA VAL A 82 7.74 -2.26 4.44
C VAL A 82 7.68 -3.72 4.05
N LEU A 83 7.13 -3.98 2.88
CA LEU A 83 7.09 -5.33 2.33
C LEU A 83 8.31 -5.60 1.41
N ARG A 84 8.92 -4.53 0.89
CA ARG A 84 10.07 -4.55 -0.05
C ARG A 84 11.39 -4.13 0.57
N TYR A 85 11.99 -3.08 0.02
CA TYR A 85 13.23 -2.50 0.47
C TYR A 85 12.96 -1.33 1.41
N SER A 86 13.74 -1.26 2.48
CA SER A 86 13.89 -0.08 3.30
C SER A 86 15.34 0.04 3.72
N SER A 87 15.86 1.27 3.70
CA SER A 87 17.17 1.60 4.26
C SER A 87 17.12 1.87 5.76
N ASN A 88 15.98 1.63 6.42
CA ASN A 88 15.86 1.80 7.86
C ASN A 88 16.80 0.83 8.58
N SER A 89 17.64 1.37 9.46
CA SER A 89 18.67 0.62 10.19
C SER A 89 18.09 -0.53 11.02
N TRP A 90 16.85 -0.42 11.47
CA TRP A 90 16.17 -1.50 12.21
C TRP A 90 16.02 -2.77 11.37
N TYR A 91 15.53 -2.65 10.13
CA TYR A 91 15.41 -3.79 9.20
C TYR A 91 16.76 -4.35 8.77
N ALA A 92 17.79 -3.49 8.64
CA ALA A 92 19.15 -3.93 8.34
C ALA A 92 19.77 -4.75 9.49
N GLN A 93 19.47 -4.40 10.75
CA GLN A 93 19.96 -5.11 11.93
C GLN A 93 19.21 -6.43 12.17
N GLU A 94 17.91 -6.47 11.91
CA GLU A 94 17.11 -7.71 12.01
C GLU A 94 17.42 -8.73 10.91
N GLY A 95 18.14 -8.34 9.85
CA GLY A 95 18.42 -9.22 8.72
C GLY A 95 17.15 -9.63 7.97
N SER A 96 16.13 -8.78 7.97
CA SER A 96 14.87 -9.02 7.26
C SER A 96 15.10 -8.82 5.77
N PHE A 97 15.16 -9.93 5.02
CA PHE A 97 15.31 -9.93 3.57
C PHE A 97 13.96 -9.91 2.85
N GLU A 98 13.97 -9.49 1.59
CA GLU A 98 12.80 -9.42 0.71
C GLU A 98 12.14 -10.81 0.60
N ASP A 99 10.82 -10.87 0.83
CA ASP A 99 10.06 -12.11 0.67
C ASP A 99 10.00 -12.47 -0.84
N PRO A 100 10.23 -13.74 -1.24
CA PRO A 100 10.22 -14.17 -2.65
C PRO A 100 8.91 -13.82 -3.39
N TRP A 101 7.84 -13.68 -2.63
CA TRP A 101 6.53 -13.28 -3.11
C TRP A 101 6.51 -11.90 -3.78
N GLU A 102 7.17 -10.94 -3.16
CA GLU A 102 7.22 -9.58 -3.68
C GLU A 102 7.89 -9.53 -5.03
N GLU A 103 8.98 -10.30 -5.17
CA GLU A 103 9.69 -10.43 -6.42
C GLU A 103 8.79 -11.06 -7.50
N ASN A 104 7.91 -12.01 -7.15
CA ASN A 104 6.95 -12.59 -8.08
C ASN A 104 5.88 -11.59 -8.55
N ILE A 105 5.31 -10.77 -7.65
CA ILE A 105 4.39 -9.69 -8.06
C ILE A 105 5.11 -8.63 -8.88
N TYR A 106 6.30 -8.23 -8.44
CA TYR A 106 7.14 -7.25 -9.14
C TYR A 106 7.52 -7.73 -10.55
N ARG A 107 7.82 -9.02 -10.73
CA ARG A 107 8.09 -9.62 -12.05
C ARG A 107 6.85 -9.75 -12.91
N SER A 108 5.74 -10.20 -12.33
CA SER A 108 4.51 -10.54 -13.08
C SER A 108 3.71 -9.31 -13.48
N TYR A 109 3.60 -8.34 -12.57
CA TYR A 109 2.84 -7.10 -12.80
C TYR A 109 3.74 -5.89 -13.08
N GLY A 110 5.05 -6.07 -12.91
CA GLY A 110 6.07 -5.25 -13.53
C GLY A 110 6.32 -3.92 -12.83
N ARG A 111 7.47 -3.33 -13.15
CA ARG A 111 8.03 -1.99 -12.82
C ARG A 111 7.06 -0.80 -12.85
N ASN A 112 5.83 -1.00 -13.31
CA ASN A 112 4.77 -0.02 -13.46
C ASN A 112 3.89 0.11 -12.19
N ILE A 113 3.97 -0.85 -11.26
CA ILE A 113 3.33 -0.70 -9.95
C ILE A 113 4.25 0.15 -9.07
N LYS A 114 3.73 1.28 -8.62
CA LYS A 114 4.39 2.07 -7.59
C LYS A 114 4.07 1.50 -6.21
N TRP A 115 5.13 1.15 -5.47
CA TRP A 115 5.06 0.69 -4.09
C TRP A 115 5.21 1.86 -3.13
N ILE A 116 4.31 1.95 -2.15
CA ILE A 116 4.36 2.95 -1.09
C ILE A 116 4.21 2.21 0.25
N SER A 117 5.25 2.28 1.08
CA SER A 117 5.22 1.82 2.46
C SER A 117 5.49 2.99 3.41
N ARG A 118 4.96 2.94 4.63
CA ARG A 118 5.18 3.99 5.63
C ARG A 118 5.84 3.43 6.87
N SER A 119 7.13 3.14 6.74
CA SER A 119 8.10 3.14 7.84
C SER A 119 9.28 3.99 7.36
N MET A 120 9.21 5.27 7.69
CA MET A 120 10.21 6.31 7.47
C MET A 120 10.73 6.62 6.06
N ASP A 121 10.73 5.75 5.05
CA ASP A 121 11.05 6.15 3.66
C ASP A 121 10.59 5.12 2.60
N MET A 122 9.82 5.58 1.60
CA MET A 122 10.06 5.37 0.16
C MET A 122 8.90 5.97 -0.69
N PHE A 123 9.21 7.01 -1.47
CA PHE A 123 8.37 7.55 -2.54
C PHE A 123 9.15 7.52 -3.87
N ILE A 124 8.71 6.75 -4.87
CA ILE A 124 9.19 6.93 -6.27
C ILE A 124 7.99 6.97 -7.24
N ILE A 125 7.51 8.18 -7.60
CA ILE A 125 6.56 8.33 -8.72
C ILE A 125 7.44 8.31 -9.96
N SER A 126 7.33 7.25 -10.75
CA SER A 126 7.91 7.17 -12.08
C SER A 126 6.77 7.08 -13.09
N ARG A 127 6.82 7.95 -14.10
CA ARG A 127 5.86 8.00 -15.20
C ARG A 127 6.31 6.99 -16.25
N THR A 128 5.52 5.96 -16.57
CA THR A 128 5.81 5.13 -17.76
C THR A 128 5.15 5.77 -18.98
N THR A 129 5.95 6.35 -19.86
CA THR A 129 5.59 6.51 -21.28
C THR A 129 5.58 5.13 -21.95
N LEU A 130 4.70 5.02 -22.96
CA LEU A 130 4.47 3.85 -23.84
C LEU A 130 5.74 3.08 -24.23
#